data_AF-A0A922S2G6-F1
#
_entry.id   AF-A0A922S2G6-F1
#
_cell.length_a   1.000
_cell.length_b   1.000
_cell.length_c   1.000
_cell.angle_alpha   90.00
_cell.angle_beta   90.00
_cell.angle_gamma   90.00
#
_symmetry.space_group_name_H-M   'P 1'
#
loop_
_entity.id
_entity.type
_entity.pdbx_description
1 polymer ?
#
loop_
_entity_poly.entity_id
_entity_poly.type
_entity_poly.pdbx_seq_one_letter_code
_entity_poly.pdbx_strand_id
1 'polypeptide(L)'
;MFQVIVLDLDMILNTNIVELWNHFEKFPETQVIGIGLEQNPYFQEVMKNLISDWEGYGYNGGILLFDLSQLRLMMWNDIWLSITVHLLQIKGYLITGEQSMPK
;
A
#
# COMPACT_ATOMS: atom_id res chain seq x y z
N MET A 1 -11.76 -14.78 -10.89
CA MET A 1 -11.01 -13.57 -10.50
C MET A 1 -11.36 -13.29 -9.05
N PHE A 2 -10.37 -13.20 -8.16
CA PHE A 2 -10.61 -12.92 -6.74
C PHE A 2 -10.00 -11.57 -6.39
N GLN A 3 -10.86 -10.60 -6.10
CA GLN A 3 -10.48 -9.23 -5.79
C GLN A 3 -11.05 -8.85 -4.42
N VAL A 4 -10.33 -8.02 -3.68
CA VAL A 4 -10.76 -7.54 -2.36
C VAL A 4 -10.42 -6.06 -2.22
N ILE A 5 -11.36 -5.30 -1.68
CA ILE A 5 -11.11 -3.96 -1.16
C ILE A 5 -10.88 -4.09 0.35
N VAL A 6 -9.76 -3.53 0.83
CA VAL A 6 -9.48 -3.34 2.25
C VAL A 6 -9.80 -1.89 2.59
N LEU A 7 -10.55 -1.69 3.66
CA LEU A 7 -10.90 -0.37 4.20
C LEU A 7 -10.56 -0.35 5.68
N ASP A 8 -9.99 0.76 6.14
CA ASP A 8 -9.86 1.01 7.57
C ASP A 8 -11.24 1.13 8.24
N LEU A 9 -11.29 0.76 9.52
CA LEU A 9 -12.56 0.69 10.27
C LEU A 9 -13.13 2.07 10.60
N ASP A 10 -12.32 3.11 10.60
CA ASP A 10 -12.68 4.48 10.94
C ASP A 10 -13.01 5.35 9.71
N MET A 11 -13.19 4.73 8.55
CA MET A 11 -13.53 5.42 7.31
C MET A 11 -15.02 5.73 7.16
N ILE A 12 -15.31 6.87 6.53
CA ILE A 12 -16.64 7.23 6.04
C ILE A 12 -16.63 7.15 4.51
N LEU A 13 -17.47 6.28 3.94
CA LEU A 13 -17.69 6.21 2.50
C LEU A 13 -18.74 7.26 2.10
N ASN A 14 -18.31 8.26 1.32
CA ASN A 14 -19.17 9.33 0.81
C ASN A 14 -19.41 9.23 -0.71
N THR A 15 -19.16 8.07 -1.29
CA THR A 15 -19.42 7.76 -2.71
C THR A 15 -19.84 6.30 -2.87
N ASN A 16 -20.28 5.91 -4.07
CA ASN A 16 -20.61 4.54 -4.39
C ASN A 16 -19.33 3.68 -4.47
N ILE A 17 -19.23 2.66 -3.62
CA ILE A 17 -18.10 1.74 -3.57
C ILE A 17 -17.84 1.00 -4.89
N VAL A 18 -18.84 0.88 -5.76
CA VAL A 18 -18.68 0.31 -7.10
C VAL A 18 -17.69 1.11 -7.95
N GLU A 19 -17.62 2.43 -7.78
CA GLU A 19 -16.65 3.26 -8.49
C GLU A 19 -15.22 2.84 -8.14
N LEU A 20 -14.96 2.57 -6.86
CA LEU A 20 -13.69 2.06 -6.38
C LEU A 20 -13.43 0.65 -6.91
N TRP A 21 -14.42 -0.23 -6.92
CA TRP A 21 -14.29 -1.59 -7.48
C TRP A 21 -13.88 -1.57 -8.96
N ASN A 22 -14.45 -0.66 -9.76
CA ASN A 22 -14.12 -0.53 -11.18
C ASN A 22 -12.67 -0.09 -11.43
N HIS A 23 -11.92 0.37 -10.41
CA HIS A 23 -10.48 0.62 -10.57
C HIS A 23 -9.67 -0.66 -10.82
N PHE A 24 -10.15 -1.84 -10.44
CA PHE A 24 -9.49 -3.09 -10.80
C PHE A 24 -9.37 -3.28 -12.32
N GLU A 25 -10.34 -2.80 -13.10
CA GLU A 25 -10.32 -2.89 -14.57
C GLU A 25 -9.23 -2.01 -15.20
N LYS A 26 -8.70 -1.06 -14.43
CA LYS A 26 -7.64 -0.13 -14.85
C LYS A 26 -6.24 -0.62 -14.47
N PHE A 27 -6.14 -1.75 -13.77
CA PHE A 27 -4.83 -2.31 -13.43
C PHE A 27 -4.14 -2.78 -14.72
N PRO A 28 -2.93 -2.30 -15.03
CA PRO A 28 -2.11 -2.95 -16.06
C PRO A 28 -1.76 -4.37 -15.61
N GLU A 29 -1.35 -5.22 -16.55
CA GLU A 29 -1.03 -6.65 -16.29
C GLU A 29 0.00 -6.85 -15.16
N THR A 30 0.85 -5.85 -14.90
CA THR A 30 1.91 -5.89 -13.88
C THR A 30 1.45 -5.41 -12.51
N GLN A 31 0.30 -4.75 -12.40
CA GLN A 31 -0.18 -4.19 -11.14
C GLN A 31 -1.10 -5.18 -10.42
N VAL A 32 -0.79 -5.45 -9.14
CA VAL A 32 -1.52 -6.40 -8.29
C VAL A 32 -2.13 -5.76 -7.04
N ILE A 33 -1.62 -4.59 -6.66
CA ILE A 33 -2.08 -3.78 -5.53
C ILE A 33 -2.39 -2.37 -6.06
N GLY A 34 -3.52 -1.81 -5.62
CA GLY A 34 -3.84 -0.39 -5.73
C GLY A 34 -3.89 0.23 -4.34
N ILE A 35 -3.35 1.44 -4.20
CA ILE A 35 -3.29 2.16 -2.93
C ILE A 35 -3.41 3.67 -3.17
N GLY A 36 -4.02 4.38 -2.23
CA GLY A 36 -4.08 5.84 -2.26
C GLY A 36 -2.72 6.48 -1.96
N LEU A 37 -2.35 7.51 -2.73
CA LEU A 37 -1.24 8.39 -2.35
C LEU A 37 -1.60 9.15 -1.08
N GLU A 38 -0.58 9.45 -0.27
CA GLU A 38 -0.71 10.37 0.86
C GLU A 38 -1.20 11.75 0.36
N GLN A 39 -2.25 12.27 1.01
CA GLN A 39 -2.94 13.49 0.59
C GLN A 39 -2.55 14.71 1.44
N ASN A 40 -1.83 14.53 2.54
CA ASN A 40 -1.32 15.62 3.34
C ASN A 40 -0.33 16.47 2.51
N PRO A 41 -0.64 17.76 2.23
CA PRO A 41 0.19 18.60 1.37
C PRO A 41 1.58 18.90 1.96
N TYR A 42 1.73 18.75 3.28
CA TYR A 42 3.01 18.96 3.97
C TYR A 42 3.83 17.68 4.09
N PHE A 43 3.31 16.52 3.67
CA PHE A 43 3.99 15.23 3.85
C PHE A 43 5.42 15.26 3.30
N GLN A 44 5.60 15.75 2.08
CA GLN A 44 6.91 15.79 1.42
C GLN A 44 7.91 16.69 2.16
N GLU A 45 7.46 17.82 2.70
CA GLU A 45 8.30 18.72 3.50
C GLU A 45 8.70 18.05 4.82
N VAL A 46 7.73 17.45 5.51
CA VAL A 46 7.96 16.73 6.78
C VAL A 46 8.95 15.58 6.57
N MET A 47 8.78 14.77 5.53
CA MET A 47 9.66 13.64 5.26
C MET A 47 11.09 14.05 4.94
N LYS A 48 11.29 15.11 4.15
CA LYS A 48 12.63 15.66 3.86
C LYS A 48 13.33 16.21 5.09
N ASN A 49 12.58 16.73 6.06
CA ASN A 49 13.13 17.20 7.33
C ASN A 49 13.46 16.04 8.29
N LEU A 50 12.75 14.91 8.20
CA LEU A 50 12.95 13.74 9.07
C LEU A 50 14.03 12.79 8.55
N ILE A 51 14.14 12.62 7.24
CA ILE A 51 15.02 11.65 6.59
C ILE A 51 15.87 12.39 5.56
N SER A 52 17.17 12.50 5.82
CA SER A 52 18.13 13.00 4.84
C SER A 52 18.02 12.17 3.57
N ASP A 53 17.89 12.83 2.42
CA ASP A 53 17.78 12.21 1.09
C ASP A 53 16.48 11.41 0.87
N TRP A 54 15.39 11.81 1.54
CA TRP A 54 14.06 11.25 1.25
C TRP A 54 13.65 11.48 -0.22
N GLU A 55 13.37 10.38 -0.91
CA GLU A 55 12.80 10.36 -2.26
C GLU A 55 11.54 9.48 -2.28
N GLY A 56 10.56 9.88 -3.09
CA GLY A 56 9.34 9.10 -3.35
C GLY A 56 8.07 9.69 -2.76
N TYR A 57 7.03 8.85 -2.70
CA TYR A 57 5.69 9.23 -2.25
C TYR A 57 5.33 8.51 -0.96
N GLY A 58 4.54 9.18 -0.13
CA GLY A 58 3.79 8.50 0.94
C GLY A 58 2.58 7.80 0.34
N TYR A 59 2.20 6.69 0.96
CA TYR A 59 0.98 5.97 0.62
C TYR A 59 0.14 5.78 1.87
N ASN A 60 -1.15 6.05 1.75
CA ASN A 60 -2.09 5.87 2.84
C ASN A 60 -2.67 4.45 2.80
N GLY A 61 -2.49 3.70 3.89
CA GLY A 61 -2.92 2.31 4.00
C GLY A 61 -4.43 2.10 4.17
N GLY A 62 -5.22 3.16 4.34
CA GLY A 62 -6.62 3.03 4.71
C GLY A 62 -7.54 2.53 3.60
N ILE A 63 -7.09 2.58 2.35
CA ILE A 63 -7.78 1.93 1.22
C ILE A 63 -6.76 1.13 0.40
N LEU A 64 -7.01 -0.16 0.25
CA LEU A 64 -6.23 -1.04 -0.63
C LEU A 64 -7.15 -1.81 -1.58
N LEU A 65 -6.69 -1.97 -2.81
CA LEU A 65 -7.30 -2.80 -3.84
C LEU A 65 -6.36 -3.97 -4.10
N PHE A 66 -6.77 -5.20 -3.78
CA PHE A 66 -5.94 -6.39 -3.97
C PHE A 66 -6.50 -7.30 -5.06
N ASP A 67 -5.72 -7.56 -6.09
CA ASP A 67 -5.93 -8.70 -6.97
C ASP A 67 -5.33 -9.95 -6.31
N LEU A 68 -6.16 -10.68 -5.55
CA LEU A 68 -5.73 -11.88 -4.84
C LEU A 68 -5.34 -13.01 -5.78
N SER A 69 -5.89 -13.05 -6.99
CA SER A 69 -5.47 -14.04 -7.98
C SER A 69 -4.01 -13.84 -8.34
N GLN A 70 -3.62 -12.61 -8.68
CA GLN A 70 -2.23 -12.30 -9.04
C GLN A 70 -1.27 -12.35 -7.85
N LEU A 71 -1.69 -11.86 -6.68
CA LEU A 71 -0.88 -11.93 -5.45
C LEU A 71 -0.51 -13.37 -5.08
N ARG A 72 -1.42 -14.33 -5.28
CA ARG A 72 -1.10 -15.75 -5.07
C ARG A 72 -0.16 -16.32 -6.13
N LEU A 73 -0.35 -15.93 -7.40
CA LEU A 73 0.52 -16.39 -8.51
C LEU A 73 1.97 -15.96 -8.32
N MET A 74 2.21 -14.75 -7.80
CA MET A 74 3.55 -14.27 -7.51
C MET A 74 4.11 -14.72 -6.16
N MET A 75 3.38 -15.56 -5.41
CA MET A 75 3.75 -15.97 -4.05
C MET A 75 4.03 -14.77 -3.13
N TRP A 76 3.16 -13.75 -3.20
CA TRP A 76 3.36 -12.46 -2.52
C TRP A 76 3.65 -12.61 -1.02
N ASN A 77 3.01 -13.58 -0.36
CA ASN A 77 3.23 -13.84 1.06
C ASN A 77 4.71 -14.14 1.39
N ASP A 78 5.39 -14.90 0.54
CA ASP A 78 6.78 -15.28 0.76
C ASP A 78 7.72 -14.09 0.51
N ILE A 79 7.43 -13.31 -0.54
CA ILE A 79 8.14 -12.05 -0.86
C ILE A 79 8.00 -11.08 0.32
N TRP A 80 6.76 -10.83 0.74
CA TRP A 80 6.43 -9.90 1.82
C TRP A 80 7.11 -10.30 3.13
N LEU A 81 7.03 -11.58 3.52
CA LEU A 81 7.64 -12.06 4.75
C LEU A 81 9.17 -11.96 4.69
N SER A 82 9.79 -12.31 3.57
CA SER A 82 11.24 -12.21 3.37
C SER A 82 11.72 -10.76 3.51
N ILE A 83 11.06 -9.81 2.85
CA ILE A 83 11.38 -8.38 2.94
C ILE A 83 11.15 -7.88 4.36
N THR A 84 10.05 -8.28 5.00
CA THR A 84 9.72 -7.88 6.37
C THR A 84 10.79 -8.31 7.36
N VAL A 85 11.19 -9.59 7.32
CA VAL A 85 12.25 -10.11 8.19
C VAL A 85 13.57 -9.38 7.95
N HIS A 86 13.94 -9.16 6.70
CA HIS A 86 15.16 -8.45 6.34
C HIS A 86 15.16 -7.00 6.87
N LEU A 87 14.07 -6.26 6.68
CA LEU A 87 13.95 -4.89 7.17
C LEU A 87 13.93 -4.80 8.69
N LEU A 88 13.29 -5.76 9.38
CA LEU A 88 13.31 -5.84 10.85
C LEU A 88 14.70 -6.12 11.39
N GLN A 89 15.50 -6.97 10.73
CA GLN A 89 16.89 -7.21 11.11
C GLN A 89 17.76 -5.95 11.01
N ILE A 90 17.50 -5.10 10.01
CA ILE A 90 18.28 -3.86 9.80
C ILE A 90 17.81 -2.74 10.71
N LYS A 91 16.49 -2.54 10.82
CA LYS A 91 15.90 -1.36 11.50
C LYS A 91 15.50 -1.62 12.95
N GLY A 92 15.40 -2.88 13.38
CA GLY A 92 14.93 -3.29 14.70
C GLY A 92 13.41 -3.15 14.91
N TYR A 93 12.75 -2.23 14.20
CA TYR A 93 11.30 -2.04 14.21
C TYR A 93 10.82 -1.36 12.92
N LEU A 94 9.50 -1.37 12.72
CA LEU A 94 8.81 -0.68 11.62
C LEU A 94 7.73 0.20 12.24
N ILE A 95 7.74 1.50 11.92
CA ILE A 95 6.81 2.48 12.52
C ILE A 95 5.38 2.23 12.02
N THR A 96 5.22 1.96 10.72
CA THR A 96 3.97 1.59 10.07
C THR A 96 4.23 0.39 9.17
N GLY A 97 4.25 -0.82 9.75
CA GLY A 97 4.66 -2.04 9.01
C GLY A 97 3.85 -2.31 7.73
N GLU A 98 2.58 -1.92 7.73
CA GLU A 98 1.66 -2.03 6.60
C GLU A 98 1.90 -0.96 5.50
N GLN A 99 2.52 0.18 5.82
CA GLN A 99 2.81 1.27 4.87
C GLN A 99 4.28 1.39 4.48
N SER A 100 5.18 0.96 5.37
CA SER A 100 6.63 1.06 5.23
C SER A 100 7.23 -0.02 4.33
N MET A 101 6.41 -0.96 3.88
CA MET A 101 6.83 -2.06 3.00
C MET A 101 6.63 -1.70 1.53
N PRO A 102 7.50 -2.22 0.63
CA PRO A 102 7.31 -2.08 -0.80
C PRO A 102 5.97 -2.71 -1.22
N LYS A 103 5.24 -2.03 -2.11
CA LYS A 103 3.93 -2.43 -2.64
C LYS A 103 3.96 -2.42 -4.16
#